data_AF-A0A8H4W7N9-F1
#
_entry.id   AF-A0A8H4W7N9-F1
#
_cell.length_a   1.000
_cell.length_b   1.000
_cell.length_c   1.000
_cell.angle_alpha   90.00
_cell.angle_beta   90.00
_cell.angle_gamma   90.00
#
_symmetry.space_group_name_H-M   'P 1'
#
loop_
_entity.id
_entity.type
_entity.pdbx_description
1 polymer ?
#
loop_
_entity_poly.entity_id
_entity_poly.type
_entity_poly.pdbx_seq_one_letter_code
_entity_poly.pdbx_strand_id
1 'polypeptide(L)'
;MPTKSDIEDGKIIEQGGKTERRGSKTRQSSKLTKAQRNNIDVVMLPGQLLEHTSPAKQTKIGRNDARRLETRKIIMFLFKEASRPVWSAVACRAASTYRYTSRSGTRRAASSMTAESQQKVKRNVYAMRHFNADELKLLSAHLEYADPAIYSILQNEKRRQKHFINLIPSENFTSQAVLDALGSVMQNKYSEGYPGARYYGGNEFVDEAERLCQARALQTFGLKDLEWGVNVQPLSGSPANLYAYSALLNTHDRIMGLDLPHGGHLSHGYQTPTKKISAISKYFETLPYRLDEQTGLIDYVKLEELAMIYRPKLIVAGTSAYSRLIDYEKFRDIADKVGAYLLADMAHISGLVAARVIPTPFEFADVVTTTTHKSLRGPRGAMIFFRKGVKGVNPKTKEEEKWNLEDPINSSVFPGHQGGPHNHTITALAVALKQAQSPGFRSYQEAVLANAKAFAKRLGDSKESGGLGYTIVSGGTDNHLVLVDLKPQSVDGARVERVLELVGVASNKNTVPGDKSALKPGGLRMGTPAMTTRGFQPEDFVRVADVVNRAVTITQRLAKTAKEAAEAKGRKNPGSVKAFLEYLGEGDNEREIVQLRSEVEEWVGTFSLPWEATS
;
A
#
# COMPACT_ATOMS: atom_id res chain seq x y z
N MET A 1 33.09 -40.80 -31.15
CA MET A 1 33.10 -40.46 -32.59
C MET A 1 32.72 -39.00 -32.71
N PRO A 2 33.36 -38.17 -33.55
CA PRO A 2 34.35 -38.53 -34.58
C PRO A 2 35.78 -38.76 -34.03
N THR A 3 36.79 -38.81 -34.91
CA THR A 3 38.24 -39.13 -34.73
C THR A 3 39.04 -38.43 -35.86
N LYS A 4 40.36 -38.54 -36.13
CA LYS A 4 41.48 -39.45 -35.74
C LYS A 4 42.81 -38.70 -36.04
N SER A 5 43.90 -38.74 -35.25
CA SER A 5 44.07 -39.09 -33.82
C SER A 5 44.78 -37.98 -33.02
N ASP A 6 46.10 -37.79 -32.90
CA ASP A 6 47.33 -38.52 -33.30
C ASP A 6 48.39 -38.33 -32.17
N ILE A 7 49.02 -39.38 -31.64
CA ILE A 7 50.35 -39.98 -31.98
C ILE A 7 51.54 -39.04 -31.65
N GLU A 8 52.54 -39.33 -30.78
CA GLU A 8 52.79 -40.24 -29.60
C GLU A 8 54.22 -39.92 -29.04
N ASP A 9 54.78 -40.35 -27.89
CA ASP A 9 54.40 -41.20 -26.74
C ASP A 9 54.16 -40.29 -25.49
N GLY A 10 55.06 -39.98 -24.52
CA GLY A 10 56.31 -40.59 -24.03
C GLY A 10 57.25 -39.59 -23.30
N LYS A 11 57.86 -39.85 -22.12
CA LYS A 11 57.74 -40.98 -21.16
C LYS A 11 58.53 -40.75 -19.84
N ILE A 12 57.93 -40.99 -18.65
CA ILE A 12 58.55 -41.11 -17.27
C ILE A 12 59.48 -39.91 -16.83
N ILE A 13 60.24 -39.77 -15.72
CA ILE A 13 60.65 -40.46 -14.43
C ILE A 13 60.53 -39.36 -13.32
N GLU A 14 59.93 -39.48 -12.12
CA GLU A 14 60.09 -40.30 -10.87
C GLU A 14 61.15 -39.82 -9.83
N GLN A 15 60.78 -39.92 -8.53
CA GLN A 15 61.57 -39.94 -7.27
C GLN A 15 62.01 -38.65 -6.52
N GLY A 16 61.99 -38.76 -5.17
CA GLY A 16 62.67 -37.88 -4.19
C GLY A 16 61.78 -36.92 -3.37
N GLY A 17 61.63 -37.00 -2.04
CA GLY A 17 61.96 -38.08 -1.07
C GLY A 17 62.61 -37.60 0.26
N LYS A 18 62.04 -38.05 1.40
CA LYS A 18 62.59 -38.06 2.80
C LYS A 18 62.53 -36.74 3.65
N THR A 19 61.69 -36.71 4.71
CA THR A 19 61.96 -36.85 6.18
C THR A 19 62.41 -35.58 6.94
N GLU A 20 62.00 -35.26 8.19
CA GLU A 20 61.09 -35.93 9.16
C GLU A 20 60.00 -34.92 9.69
N ARG A 21 59.85 -34.40 10.93
CA ARG A 21 60.49 -34.61 12.26
C ARG A 21 59.48 -34.45 13.43
N ARG A 22 59.66 -35.24 14.50
CA ARG A 22 58.89 -35.28 15.78
C ARG A 22 58.73 -33.93 16.52
N GLY A 23 57.64 -33.77 17.29
CA GLY A 23 57.55 -32.83 18.43
C GLY A 23 56.16 -32.75 19.09
N SER A 24 56.06 -32.86 20.42
CA SER A 24 54.75 -32.81 21.14
C SER A 24 54.82 -32.19 22.54
N LYS A 25 53.70 -31.57 22.98
CA LYS A 25 53.34 -31.06 24.34
C LYS A 25 53.84 -29.67 24.76
N THR A 26 52.88 -28.82 25.19
CA THR A 26 52.93 -27.80 26.28
C THR A 26 54.00 -26.68 26.20
N ARG A 27 53.74 -25.41 26.58
CA ARG A 27 53.03 -24.93 27.79
C ARG A 27 52.48 -23.48 27.63
N GLN A 28 52.21 -22.79 28.73
CA GLN A 28 51.39 -21.57 28.82
C GLN A 28 52.13 -20.23 28.67
N SER A 29 51.37 -19.22 28.22
CA SER A 29 51.33 -17.81 28.69
C SER A 29 52.53 -16.86 28.58
N SER A 30 52.24 -15.67 28.03
CA SER A 30 52.73 -14.37 28.51
C SER A 30 51.60 -13.32 28.43
N LYS A 31 51.76 -12.15 29.06
CA LYS A 31 50.70 -11.12 29.26
C LYS A 31 51.01 -9.83 28.47
N LEU A 32 49.98 -9.03 28.15
CA LEU A 32 49.95 -7.54 27.99
C LEU A 32 48.46 -7.13 27.82
N THR A 33 47.74 -6.65 28.86
CA THR A 33 47.54 -5.25 29.34
C THR A 33 46.44 -4.43 28.64
N LYS A 34 45.82 -3.47 29.36
CA LYS A 34 44.61 -2.71 28.97
C LYS A 34 44.91 -1.28 28.49
N ALA A 35 44.23 -0.82 27.43
CA ALA A 35 43.83 0.57 27.11
C ALA A 35 43.03 0.54 25.78
N GLN A 36 42.10 1.45 25.43
CA GLN A 36 41.36 2.50 26.15
C GLN A 36 39.97 2.69 25.47
N ARG A 37 39.17 3.70 25.83
CA ARG A 37 37.81 3.97 25.28
C ARG A 37 37.72 5.36 24.62
N ASN A 38 36.80 5.47 23.65
CA ASN A 38 36.21 6.70 23.06
C ASN A 38 37.21 7.58 22.24
N ASN A 39 36.85 8.16 21.10
CA ASN A 39 35.78 9.17 20.92
C ASN A 39 34.97 9.02 19.61
N ILE A 40 33.80 9.67 19.61
CA ILE A 40 33.05 10.10 18.42
C ILE A 40 32.61 11.53 18.70
N ASP A 41 33.08 12.49 17.90
CA ASP A 41 32.70 13.89 18.05
C ASP A 41 31.39 14.20 17.32
N VAL A 42 30.56 15.05 17.95
CA VAL A 42 29.31 15.57 17.36
C VAL A 42 29.38 17.09 17.40
N VAL A 43 29.32 17.72 16.22
CA VAL A 43 29.34 19.18 16.09
C VAL A 43 27.90 19.70 16.09
N MET A 44 27.64 20.69 16.94
CA MET A 44 26.39 21.46 17.02
C MET A 44 26.72 22.96 16.95
N LEU A 45 25.83 23.76 16.36
CA LEU A 45 25.95 25.22 16.30
C LEU A 45 25.09 25.88 17.41
N PRO A 46 25.46 27.08 17.89
CA PRO A 46 24.71 27.83 18.91
C PRO A 46 23.50 28.57 18.30
N GLY A 47 22.51 29.04 19.06
CA GLY A 47 22.30 28.92 20.51
C GLY A 47 21.85 30.24 21.15
N GLN A 48 20.98 30.20 22.16
CA GLN A 48 20.64 31.33 23.03
C GLN A 48 20.14 30.83 24.40
N LEU A 49 20.41 31.59 25.46
CA LEU A 49 20.08 31.25 26.85
C LEU A 49 18.79 31.94 27.30
N LEU A 50 18.16 31.39 28.34
CA LEU A 50 17.84 32.14 29.55
C LEU A 50 17.86 31.18 30.77
N GLU A 51 18.05 31.73 31.97
CA GLU A 51 18.42 30.98 33.18
C GLU A 51 17.21 30.70 34.10
N HIS A 52 17.29 29.65 34.95
CA HIS A 52 17.22 29.85 36.41
C HIS A 52 17.57 28.58 37.24
N THR A 53 18.71 28.66 37.92
CA THR A 53 19.04 28.13 39.27
C THR A 53 18.11 27.10 39.97
N SER A 54 18.60 25.84 40.08
CA SER A 54 19.04 25.14 41.34
C SER A 54 18.23 25.18 42.66
N PRO A 55 18.47 24.24 43.62
CA PRO A 55 18.89 22.82 43.50
C PRO A 55 18.26 21.86 44.57
N ALA A 56 18.60 20.54 44.52
CA ALA A 56 19.40 19.84 45.57
C ALA A 56 19.07 18.34 45.84
N LYS A 57 20.11 17.59 46.27
CA LYS A 57 20.17 16.22 46.88
C LYS A 57 19.80 15.05 45.93
N GLN A 58 20.63 14.03 45.66
CA GLN A 58 21.43 13.11 46.52
C GLN A 58 20.56 12.23 47.44
N THR A 59 20.70 10.89 47.58
CA THR A 59 21.65 9.85 47.10
C THR A 59 20.85 8.61 46.59
N LYS A 60 21.28 7.71 45.69
CA LYS A 60 22.51 6.89 45.47
C LYS A 60 22.55 5.60 46.32
N ILE A 61 22.78 4.44 45.67
CA ILE A 61 22.93 3.05 46.22
C ILE A 61 21.58 2.36 46.58
N GLY A 62 21.33 1.06 46.31
CA GLY A 62 22.04 0.12 45.43
C GLY A 62 21.77 -1.39 45.66
N ARG A 63 21.54 -2.13 44.55
CA ARG A 63 21.76 -3.58 44.31
C ARG A 63 21.10 -4.70 45.18
N ASN A 64 20.41 -5.59 44.45
CA ASN A 64 20.56 -7.07 44.40
C ASN A 64 19.60 -8.05 45.13
N ASP A 65 19.21 -9.07 44.34
CA ASP A 65 19.06 -10.52 44.63
C ASP A 65 17.93 -11.11 45.51
N ALA A 66 16.80 -11.37 44.84
CA ALA A 66 16.27 -12.73 44.54
C ALA A 66 16.09 -13.81 45.66
N ARG A 67 14.83 -14.24 45.83
CA ARG A 67 14.35 -15.62 46.14
C ARG A 67 12.83 -15.69 45.84
N ARG A 68 12.37 -16.60 44.96
CA ARG A 68 11.98 -18.03 45.14
C ARG A 68 10.55 -18.23 45.67
N LEU A 69 9.73 -18.95 44.87
CA LEU A 69 8.65 -19.92 45.21
C LEU A 69 7.51 -19.43 46.19
N GLU A 70 6.29 -19.98 46.23
CA GLU A 70 5.76 -21.22 45.63
C GLU A 70 4.26 -21.17 45.28
N THR A 71 3.78 -22.24 44.65
CA THR A 71 2.43 -22.54 44.14
C THR A 71 1.35 -22.65 45.22
N ARG A 72 0.10 -22.19 44.94
CA ARG A 72 -1.15 -22.98 45.18
C ARG A 72 -2.41 -22.39 44.52
N LYS A 73 -3.48 -23.20 44.48
CA LYS A 73 -4.74 -22.97 43.73
C LYS A 73 -5.91 -22.62 44.66
N ILE A 74 -6.84 -21.80 44.17
CA ILE A 74 -8.26 -21.68 44.59
C ILE A 74 -9.04 -21.55 43.26
N ILE A 75 -9.73 -22.59 42.77
CA ILE A 75 -11.08 -23.08 43.11
C ILE A 75 -12.21 -22.13 42.64
N MET A 76 -13.17 -22.71 41.91
CA MET A 76 -14.31 -22.07 41.25
C MET A 76 -15.40 -21.62 42.24
N PHE A 77 -16.27 -20.69 41.82
CA PHE A 77 -17.70 -20.77 42.15
C PHE A 77 -18.58 -19.96 41.16
N LEU A 78 -19.66 -20.60 40.67
CA LEU A 78 -20.85 -20.02 40.00
C LEU A 78 -20.65 -19.31 38.62
N PHE A 79 -21.66 -19.17 37.75
CA PHE A 79 -23.03 -19.73 37.72
C PHE A 79 -23.33 -20.28 36.32
N LYS A 80 -24.36 -21.14 36.18
CA LYS A 80 -24.83 -21.74 34.91
C LYS A 80 -26.31 -21.38 34.67
N GLU A 81 -26.76 -21.57 33.43
CA GLU A 81 -28.16 -21.54 32.94
C GLU A 81 -28.73 -20.18 32.49
N ALA A 82 -29.18 -20.16 31.23
CA ALA A 82 -30.19 -19.27 30.68
C ALA A 82 -30.82 -19.96 29.46
N SER A 83 -32.14 -20.20 29.49
CA SER A 83 -32.85 -21.02 28.49
C SER A 83 -33.65 -20.17 27.50
N ARG A 84 -33.83 -20.69 26.27
CA ARG A 84 -34.76 -20.18 25.24
C ARG A 84 -36.05 -21.03 25.24
N PRO A 85 -37.10 -20.68 24.46
CA PRO A 85 -37.78 -19.38 24.34
C PRO A 85 -39.32 -19.54 24.49
N VAL A 86 -40.09 -18.44 24.50
CA VAL A 86 -41.58 -18.50 24.40
C VAL A 86 -42.09 -17.47 23.37
N TRP A 87 -43.13 -17.84 22.63
CA TRP A 87 -43.81 -17.01 21.63
C TRP A 87 -44.84 -16.06 22.25
N SER A 88 -45.09 -14.93 21.60
CA SER A 88 -46.41 -14.30 21.62
C SER A 88 -46.64 -13.56 20.30
N ALA A 89 -47.83 -13.71 19.71
CA ALA A 89 -48.23 -13.03 18.49
C ALA A 89 -49.45 -12.16 18.78
N VAL A 90 -49.42 -10.90 18.32
CA VAL A 90 -50.61 -10.05 18.22
C VAL A 90 -50.62 -9.45 16.83
N ALA A 91 -51.67 -9.76 16.08
CA ALA A 91 -52.00 -9.08 14.83
C ALA A 91 -53.31 -8.30 15.04
N CYS A 92 -53.36 -7.07 14.54
CA CYS A 92 -54.63 -6.42 14.26
C CYS A 92 -54.49 -5.55 13.00
N ARG A 93 -55.51 -5.56 12.15
CA ARG A 93 -55.57 -4.75 10.92
C ARG A 93 -56.45 -3.53 11.17
N ALA A 94 -56.03 -2.37 10.68
CA ALA A 94 -56.94 -1.30 10.31
C ALA A 94 -56.40 -0.60 9.07
N ALA A 95 -57.19 -0.57 8.01
CA ALA A 95 -56.94 0.26 6.83
C ALA A 95 -58.12 1.21 6.67
N SER A 96 -57.86 2.49 6.39
CA SER A 96 -58.90 3.41 5.93
C SER A 96 -58.31 4.47 5.01
N THR A 97 -59.12 4.87 4.03
CA THR A 97 -58.74 5.66 2.86
C THR A 97 -58.50 7.13 3.15
N TYR A 98 -57.50 7.72 2.50
CA TYR A 98 -57.49 9.16 2.21
C TYR A 98 -58.65 9.53 1.27
N ARG A 99 -59.36 10.63 1.56
CA ARG A 99 -60.13 11.39 0.56
C ARG A 99 -59.92 12.89 0.76
N TYR A 100 -60.08 13.64 -0.32
CA TYR A 100 -59.70 15.04 -0.44
C TYR A 100 -60.95 15.88 -0.72
N THR A 101 -61.21 16.90 0.09
CA THR A 101 -62.27 17.90 -0.17
C THR A 101 -61.80 19.29 0.23
N SER A 102 -61.76 20.21 -0.72
CA SER A 102 -61.49 21.62 -0.51
C SER A 102 -62.77 22.41 -0.22
N ARG A 103 -62.69 23.46 0.61
CA ARG A 103 -63.28 24.77 0.27
C ARG A 103 -62.76 25.93 1.12
N SER A 104 -62.96 27.12 0.58
CA SER A 104 -62.52 28.43 1.08
C SER A 104 -63.40 28.99 2.19
N GLY A 105 -62.82 29.77 3.11
CA GLY A 105 -63.56 30.61 4.06
C GLY A 105 -62.71 31.74 4.63
N THR A 106 -62.94 32.98 4.20
CA THR A 106 -62.23 34.18 4.69
C THR A 106 -62.98 34.88 5.82
N ARG A 107 -62.28 35.25 6.90
CA ARG A 107 -62.39 36.55 7.60
C ARG A 107 -61.33 36.68 8.72
N ARG A 108 -60.95 37.92 9.05
CA ARG A 108 -60.14 38.29 10.22
C ARG A 108 -61.05 38.79 11.34
N ALA A 109 -60.75 38.47 12.60
CA ALA A 109 -60.81 39.41 13.73
C ALA A 109 -60.17 38.84 15.02
N ALA A 110 -59.30 39.64 15.64
CA ALA A 110 -58.99 39.80 17.07
C ALA A 110 -58.90 38.62 18.06
N SER A 111 -57.80 38.66 18.85
CA SER A 111 -57.72 38.36 20.29
C SER A 111 -58.23 37.01 20.84
N SER A 112 -57.34 36.02 20.90
CA SER A 112 -56.78 35.63 22.19
C SER A 112 -55.36 35.06 22.02
N MET A 113 -54.40 35.50 22.84
CA MET A 113 -53.08 34.87 22.94
C MET A 113 -53.03 34.07 24.25
N THR A 114 -53.40 32.80 24.17
CA THR A 114 -53.27 31.85 25.28
C THR A 114 -51.80 31.45 25.49
N ALA A 115 -51.49 30.91 26.67
CA ALA A 115 -50.15 30.98 27.28
C ALA A 115 -49.03 30.12 26.65
N GLU A 116 -49.27 29.40 25.56
CA GLU A 116 -48.27 28.48 24.96
C GLU A 116 -47.05 29.18 24.33
N SER A 117 -47.20 30.44 23.90
CA SER A 117 -46.14 31.19 23.22
C SER A 117 -44.92 31.45 24.12
N GLN A 118 -45.12 31.72 25.41
CA GLN A 118 -44.04 32.04 26.35
C GLN A 118 -43.19 30.81 26.72
N GLN A 119 -43.75 29.60 26.63
CA GLN A 119 -43.07 28.37 27.04
C GLN A 119 -42.16 27.81 25.92
N LYS A 120 -42.41 28.17 24.65
CA LYS A 120 -41.54 27.82 23.52
C LYS A 120 -40.25 28.66 23.47
N VAL A 121 -40.32 29.95 23.80
CA VAL A 121 -39.14 30.85 23.80
C VAL A 121 -38.18 30.55 24.96
N LYS A 122 -38.70 30.27 26.17
CA LYS A 122 -37.87 29.98 27.35
C LYS A 122 -37.03 28.69 27.23
N ARG A 123 -37.38 27.77 26.31
CA ARG A 123 -36.70 26.46 26.19
C ARG A 123 -35.32 26.54 25.55
N ASN A 124 -35.03 27.56 24.73
CA ASN A 124 -33.72 27.74 24.08
C ASN A 124 -32.67 28.39 24.99
N VAL A 125 -33.09 29.09 26.06
CA VAL A 125 -32.16 29.82 26.96
C VAL A 125 -31.44 28.88 27.92
N TYR A 126 -32.10 27.81 28.38
CA TYR A 126 -31.53 26.86 29.35
C TYR A 126 -30.42 25.95 28.79
N ALA A 127 -30.28 25.87 27.46
CA ALA A 127 -29.25 25.04 26.81
C ALA A 127 -27.91 25.77 26.64
N MET A 128 -27.89 27.10 26.60
CA MET A 128 -26.65 27.90 26.56
C MET A 128 -26.03 28.07 27.96
N ARG A 129 -25.77 26.94 28.63
CA ARG A 129 -24.88 26.90 29.80
C ARG A 129 -23.45 27.11 29.31
N HIS A 130 -22.96 28.35 29.45
CA HIS A 130 -21.56 28.79 29.28
C HIS A 130 -20.63 27.81 28.52
N PHE A 131 -20.88 27.62 27.22
CA PHE A 131 -19.77 27.32 26.32
C PHE A 131 -18.88 28.55 26.32
N ASN A 132 -17.59 28.36 26.58
CA ASN A 132 -16.60 29.40 26.42
C ASN A 132 -16.62 29.85 24.95
N ALA A 133 -16.81 31.15 24.71
CA ALA A 133 -16.93 31.69 23.35
C ALA A 133 -15.66 31.41 22.52
N ASP A 134 -14.48 31.40 23.16
CA ASP A 134 -13.22 31.11 22.51
C ASP A 134 -13.05 29.61 22.19
N GLU A 135 -13.59 28.69 22.99
CA GLU A 135 -13.63 27.25 22.67
C GLU A 135 -14.56 26.96 21.49
N LEU A 136 -15.76 27.58 21.47
CA LEU A 136 -16.68 27.43 20.35
C LEU A 136 -16.08 28.01 19.06
N LYS A 137 -15.39 29.15 19.16
CA LYS A 137 -14.65 29.77 18.05
C LYS A 137 -13.50 28.88 17.57
N LEU A 138 -12.72 28.29 18.48
CA LEU A 138 -11.62 27.37 18.17
C LEU A 138 -12.13 26.12 17.42
N LEU A 139 -13.24 25.53 17.87
CA LEU A 139 -13.82 24.32 17.26
C LEU A 139 -14.58 24.57 15.95
N SER A 140 -14.94 25.83 15.64
CA SER A 140 -15.70 26.20 14.43
C SER A 140 -14.88 26.94 13.37
N ALA A 141 -13.64 27.33 13.67
CA ALA A 141 -12.78 28.06 12.74
C ALA A 141 -12.36 27.21 11.53
N HIS A 142 -12.48 27.78 10.33
CA HIS A 142 -11.91 27.19 9.12
C HIS A 142 -10.38 27.14 9.20
N LEU A 143 -9.78 26.12 8.58
CA LEU A 143 -8.35 25.83 8.66
C LEU A 143 -7.45 27.01 8.26
N GLU A 144 -7.85 27.83 7.28
CA GLU A 144 -7.15 29.05 6.87
C GLU A 144 -6.93 30.06 8.02
N TYR A 145 -7.84 30.09 8.99
CA TYR A 145 -7.78 30.97 10.16
C TYR A 145 -7.33 30.25 11.44
N ALA A 146 -7.59 28.94 11.54
CA ALA A 146 -7.21 28.12 12.68
C ALA A 146 -5.72 27.73 12.67
N ASP A 147 -5.18 27.37 11.49
CA ASP A 147 -3.77 27.07 11.27
C ASP A 147 -3.34 27.52 9.85
N PRO A 148 -2.95 28.80 9.69
CA PRO A 148 -2.46 29.32 8.42
C PRO A 148 -1.21 28.61 7.88
N ALA A 149 -0.41 27.97 8.75
CA ALA A 149 0.81 27.29 8.35
C ALA A 149 0.50 25.94 7.66
N ILE A 150 -0.38 25.13 8.27
CA ILE A 150 -0.90 23.91 7.64
C ILE A 150 -1.70 24.24 6.38
N TYR A 151 -2.49 25.32 6.39
CA TYR A 151 -3.19 25.79 5.19
C TYR A 151 -2.23 26.12 4.04
N SER A 152 -1.14 26.86 4.32
CA SER A 152 -0.09 27.17 3.33
C SER A 152 0.54 25.89 2.74
N ILE A 153 0.86 24.90 3.59
CA ILE A 153 1.38 23.60 3.15
C ILE A 153 0.40 22.89 2.20
N LEU A 154 -0.91 22.93 2.49
CA LEU A 154 -1.93 22.33 1.61
C LEU A 154 -2.05 23.05 0.25
N GLN A 155 -1.91 24.38 0.21
CA GLN A 155 -1.93 25.11 -1.07
C GLN A 155 -0.66 24.84 -1.90
N ASN A 156 0.50 24.69 -1.25
CA ASN A 156 1.75 24.31 -1.91
C ASN A 156 1.67 22.89 -2.49
N GLU A 157 1.09 21.92 -1.78
CA GLU A 157 0.89 20.56 -2.31
C GLU A 157 -0.13 20.53 -3.47
N LYS A 158 -1.23 21.30 -3.39
CA LYS A 158 -2.15 21.48 -4.54
C LYS A 158 -1.42 22.04 -5.76
N ARG A 159 -0.58 23.07 -5.59
CA ARG A 159 0.23 23.64 -6.67
C ARG A 159 1.18 22.59 -7.25
N ARG A 160 1.88 21.81 -6.41
CA ARG A 160 2.73 20.70 -6.88
C ARG A 160 1.92 19.71 -7.72
N GLN A 161 0.76 19.26 -7.23
CA GLN A 161 -0.11 18.34 -7.97
C GLN A 161 -0.67 18.92 -9.28
N LYS A 162 -0.89 20.24 -9.35
CA LYS A 162 -1.31 20.96 -10.56
C LYS A 162 -0.23 20.97 -11.65
N HIS A 163 1.04 21.16 -11.29
CA HIS A 163 2.11 21.37 -12.27
C HIS A 163 3.04 20.15 -12.48
N PHE A 164 2.98 19.11 -11.65
CA PHE A 164 3.81 17.92 -11.81
C PHE A 164 3.13 16.82 -12.65
N ILE A 165 3.92 16.15 -13.49
CA ILE A 165 3.57 14.84 -14.05
C ILE A 165 3.73 13.80 -12.94
N ASN A 166 2.65 13.14 -12.53
CA ASN A 166 2.71 12.05 -11.56
C ASN A 166 2.68 10.68 -12.26
N LEU A 167 3.84 10.03 -12.30
CA LEU A 167 4.05 8.70 -12.88
C LEU A 167 4.13 7.60 -11.82
N ILE A 168 3.86 7.87 -10.54
CA ILE A 168 3.93 6.84 -9.50
C ILE A 168 2.69 5.92 -9.64
N PRO A 169 2.82 4.63 -10.03
CA PRO A 169 1.66 3.78 -10.38
C PRO A 169 0.81 3.31 -9.19
N SER A 170 1.15 3.78 -7.98
CA SER A 170 0.41 3.58 -6.74
C SER A 170 -0.30 4.85 -6.26
N GLU A 171 -0.19 5.96 -6.99
CA GLU A 171 -0.87 7.22 -6.71
C GLU A 171 -1.98 7.51 -7.72
N ASN A 172 -2.96 8.30 -7.28
CA ASN A 172 -4.09 8.73 -8.07
C ASN A 172 -4.73 9.96 -7.41
N PHE A 173 -5.51 10.73 -8.16
CA PHE A 173 -6.26 11.86 -7.62
C PHE A 173 -7.69 11.40 -7.30
N THR A 174 -8.07 11.43 -6.02
CA THR A 174 -9.45 11.09 -5.60
C THR A 174 -10.44 12.20 -5.98
N SER A 175 -11.72 11.88 -6.11
CA SER A 175 -12.78 12.86 -6.40
C SER A 175 -13.18 13.69 -5.17
N GLN A 176 -13.68 14.90 -5.40
CA GLN A 176 -14.11 15.81 -4.32
C GLN A 176 -15.12 15.15 -3.36
N ALA A 177 -16.12 14.44 -3.87
CA ALA A 177 -17.13 13.74 -3.06
C ALA A 177 -16.55 12.67 -2.10
N VAL A 178 -15.34 12.17 -2.36
CA VAL A 178 -14.61 11.27 -1.43
C VAL A 178 -13.85 12.09 -0.37
N LEU A 179 -13.34 13.27 -0.72
CA LEU A 179 -12.75 14.22 0.24
C LEU A 179 -13.80 14.78 1.21
N ASP A 180 -14.98 15.14 0.70
CA ASP A 180 -16.12 15.62 1.50
C ASP A 180 -16.53 14.59 2.57
N ALA A 181 -16.58 13.30 2.19
CA ALA A 181 -16.88 12.21 3.09
C ALA A 181 -15.75 11.92 4.10
N LEU A 182 -14.48 12.08 3.71
CA LEU A 182 -13.33 11.95 4.61
C LEU A 182 -13.30 13.04 5.69
N GLY A 183 -13.67 14.28 5.35
CA GLY A 183 -13.76 15.40 6.28
C GLY A 183 -15.05 15.45 7.12
N SER A 184 -15.91 14.43 7.03
CA SER A 184 -17.24 14.44 7.64
C SER A 184 -17.27 14.05 9.13
N VAL A 185 -18.37 14.42 9.80
CA VAL A 185 -18.65 14.09 11.21
C VAL A 185 -18.69 12.58 11.52
N MET A 186 -18.68 11.71 10.51
CA MET A 186 -18.55 10.26 10.67
C MET A 186 -17.25 9.87 11.42
N GLN A 187 -16.21 10.72 11.39
CA GLN A 187 -14.99 10.53 12.18
C GLN A 187 -15.25 10.55 13.71
N ASN A 188 -16.33 11.17 14.17
CA ASN A 188 -16.59 11.37 15.60
C ASN A 188 -17.19 10.12 16.28
N LYS A 189 -17.68 9.12 15.52
CA LYS A 189 -18.41 7.99 16.09
C LYS A 189 -17.54 6.75 16.28
N TYR A 190 -17.39 6.32 17.53
CA TYR A 190 -16.80 5.03 17.90
C TYR A 190 -17.82 3.89 17.77
N SER A 191 -17.46 2.81 17.09
CA SER A 191 -18.40 1.76 16.65
C SER A 191 -17.78 0.35 16.57
N GLU A 192 -17.07 -0.07 17.61
CA GLU A 192 -16.50 -1.42 17.71
C GLU A 192 -17.53 -2.54 17.54
N GLY A 193 -17.08 -3.66 16.98
CA GLY A 193 -17.92 -4.73 16.44
C GLY A 193 -18.36 -4.48 14.99
N TYR A 194 -19.40 -5.18 14.56
CA TYR A 194 -19.92 -5.17 13.18
C TYR A 194 -21.37 -4.68 13.13
N PRO A 195 -21.93 -4.31 11.95
CA PRO A 195 -23.30 -3.82 11.85
C PRO A 195 -24.33 -4.79 12.47
N GLY A 196 -25.17 -4.29 13.38
CA GLY A 196 -26.10 -5.10 14.17
C GLY A 196 -25.49 -5.86 15.37
N ALA A 197 -24.16 -5.87 15.50
CA ALA A 197 -23.40 -6.55 16.56
C ALA A 197 -22.29 -5.61 17.10
N ARG A 198 -22.70 -4.43 17.59
CA ARG A 198 -21.82 -3.39 18.11
C ARG A 198 -21.69 -3.43 19.63
N TYR A 199 -20.53 -3.04 20.15
CA TYR A 199 -20.25 -2.93 21.59
C TYR A 199 -20.82 -1.65 22.21
N TYR A 200 -21.23 -0.68 21.37
CA TYR A 200 -21.71 0.63 21.78
C TYR A 200 -23.05 0.98 21.11
N GLY A 201 -23.86 1.80 21.78
CA GLY A 201 -25.11 2.35 21.23
C GLY A 201 -24.90 3.46 20.19
N GLY A 202 -26.01 3.92 19.61
CA GLY A 202 -26.06 5.08 18.71
C GLY A 202 -25.40 4.88 17.33
N ASN A 203 -25.25 3.64 16.86
CA ASN A 203 -24.53 3.31 15.63
C ASN A 203 -25.41 3.19 14.36
N GLU A 204 -26.70 3.54 14.43
CA GLU A 204 -27.70 3.38 13.36
C GLU A 204 -27.20 3.77 11.95
N PHE A 205 -26.77 5.02 11.76
CA PHE A 205 -26.29 5.52 10.47
C PHE A 205 -24.88 5.05 10.10
N VAL A 206 -24.07 4.65 11.07
CA VAL A 206 -22.74 4.03 10.83
C VAL A 206 -22.92 2.60 10.31
N ASP A 207 -23.86 1.86 10.87
CA ASP A 207 -24.26 0.53 10.42
C ASP A 207 -24.91 0.59 9.03
N GLU A 208 -25.69 1.63 8.73
CA GLU A 208 -26.17 1.90 7.36
C GLU A 208 -25.00 2.14 6.38
N ALA A 209 -24.08 3.04 6.72
CA ALA A 209 -22.93 3.37 5.87
C ALA A 209 -22.00 2.16 5.64
N GLU A 210 -21.74 1.34 6.66
CA GLU A 210 -20.89 0.14 6.54
C GLU A 210 -21.58 -0.95 5.71
N ARG A 211 -22.87 -1.25 5.95
CA ARG A 211 -23.63 -2.22 5.12
C ARG A 211 -23.72 -1.77 3.66
N LEU A 212 -23.94 -0.48 3.41
CA LEU A 212 -23.95 0.10 2.08
C LEU A 212 -22.57 0.02 1.39
N CYS A 213 -21.49 0.15 2.17
CA CYS A 213 -20.12 -0.03 1.69
C CYS A 213 -19.85 -1.49 1.31
N GLN A 214 -20.21 -2.45 2.17
CA GLN A 214 -20.09 -3.89 1.91
C GLN A 214 -20.89 -4.32 0.67
N ALA A 215 -22.16 -3.93 0.58
CA ALA A 215 -23.01 -4.26 -0.57
C ALA A 215 -22.46 -3.66 -1.88
N ARG A 216 -22.00 -2.40 -1.86
CA ARG A 216 -21.35 -1.79 -3.03
C ARG A 216 -20.04 -2.48 -3.40
N ALA A 217 -19.25 -2.94 -2.42
CA ALA A 217 -17.99 -3.63 -2.69
C ALA A 217 -18.22 -4.95 -3.44
N LEU A 218 -19.15 -5.78 -2.97
CA LEU A 218 -19.54 -7.01 -3.69
C LEU A 218 -20.07 -6.71 -5.09
N GLN A 219 -20.99 -5.74 -5.21
CA GLN A 219 -21.58 -5.31 -6.49
C GLN A 219 -20.52 -4.81 -7.50
N THR A 220 -19.54 -4.01 -7.04
CA THR A 220 -18.48 -3.44 -7.89
C THR A 220 -17.62 -4.53 -8.53
N PHE A 221 -17.37 -5.64 -7.83
CA PHE A 221 -16.63 -6.79 -8.37
C PHE A 221 -17.52 -7.89 -8.95
N GLY A 222 -18.84 -7.68 -9.01
CA GLY A 222 -19.81 -8.62 -9.59
C GLY A 222 -20.08 -9.88 -8.75
N LEU A 223 -19.78 -9.82 -7.46
CA LEU A 223 -19.80 -10.97 -6.54
C LEU A 223 -21.21 -11.21 -5.96
N LYS A 224 -21.56 -12.49 -5.75
CA LYS A 224 -22.80 -12.87 -5.06
C LYS A 224 -22.55 -13.01 -3.55
N ASP A 225 -23.39 -12.40 -2.72
CA ASP A 225 -23.28 -12.43 -1.24
C ASP A 225 -23.31 -13.85 -0.63
N LEU A 226 -23.96 -14.79 -1.31
CA LEU A 226 -23.98 -16.21 -0.92
C LEU A 226 -22.63 -16.93 -1.15
N GLU A 227 -21.78 -16.39 -2.04
CA GLU A 227 -20.50 -16.98 -2.48
C GLU A 227 -19.28 -16.20 -1.98
N TRP A 228 -19.48 -14.93 -1.61
CA TRP A 228 -18.43 -13.98 -1.22
C TRP A 228 -18.91 -13.01 -0.15
N GLY A 229 -18.14 -12.86 0.94
CA GLY A 229 -18.28 -11.79 1.91
C GLY A 229 -17.15 -10.77 1.79
N VAL A 230 -17.27 -9.64 2.50
CA VAL A 230 -16.26 -8.58 2.51
C VAL A 230 -16.19 -7.84 3.85
N ASN A 231 -14.96 -7.68 4.35
CA ASN A 231 -14.65 -6.81 5.47
C ASN A 231 -14.04 -5.49 4.95
N VAL A 232 -14.66 -4.37 5.30
CA VAL A 232 -14.32 -3.00 4.82
C VAL A 232 -13.64 -2.13 5.90
N GLN A 233 -13.40 -2.68 7.09
CA GLN A 233 -12.74 -2.00 8.20
C GLN A 233 -11.19 -1.93 8.17
N PRO A 234 -10.41 -2.72 7.38
CA PRO A 234 -8.95 -2.65 7.41
C PRO A 234 -8.37 -1.29 7.02
N LEU A 235 -7.56 -0.70 7.90
CA LEU A 235 -7.06 0.67 7.75
C LEU A 235 -6.16 0.90 6.51
N SER A 236 -5.51 -0.14 5.98
CA SER A 236 -4.68 -0.09 4.77
C SER A 236 -4.30 -1.51 4.30
N GLY A 237 -3.67 -1.63 3.13
CA GLY A 237 -3.37 -2.93 2.49
C GLY A 237 -2.37 -3.79 3.26
N SER A 238 -1.31 -3.19 3.80
CA SER A 238 -0.33 -3.93 4.61
C SER A 238 -0.95 -4.57 5.86
N PRO A 239 -1.77 -3.85 6.67
CA PRO A 239 -2.56 -4.48 7.73
C PRO A 239 -3.60 -5.48 7.20
N ALA A 240 -4.33 -5.18 6.11
CA ALA A 240 -5.32 -6.10 5.54
C ALA A 240 -4.73 -7.49 5.21
N ASN A 241 -3.53 -7.53 4.63
CA ASN A 241 -2.82 -8.79 4.38
C ASN A 241 -2.43 -9.50 5.70
N LEU A 242 -1.93 -8.76 6.70
CA LEU A 242 -1.61 -9.33 8.02
C LEU A 242 -2.85 -9.95 8.68
N TYR A 243 -4.00 -9.30 8.60
CA TYR A 243 -5.25 -9.81 9.18
C TYR A 243 -5.72 -11.07 8.46
N ALA A 244 -5.64 -11.09 7.12
CA ALA A 244 -5.94 -12.28 6.32
C ALA A 244 -4.98 -13.44 6.64
N TYR A 245 -3.68 -13.19 6.83
CA TYR A 245 -2.74 -14.24 7.26
C TYR A 245 -3.09 -14.75 8.66
N SER A 246 -3.24 -13.87 9.64
CA SER A 246 -3.51 -14.23 11.05
C SER A 246 -4.89 -14.89 11.27
N ALA A 247 -5.81 -14.75 10.31
CA ALA A 247 -7.09 -15.48 10.29
C ALA A 247 -6.95 -16.95 9.84
N LEU A 248 -5.94 -17.26 9.01
CA LEU A 248 -5.79 -18.54 8.31
C LEU A 248 -4.56 -19.34 8.77
N LEU A 249 -3.60 -18.67 9.41
CA LEU A 249 -2.25 -19.14 9.70
C LEU A 249 -1.87 -18.88 11.15
N ASN A 250 -1.18 -19.82 11.76
CA ASN A 250 -0.52 -19.64 13.05
C ASN A 250 0.82 -18.94 12.86
N THR A 251 1.37 -18.38 13.93
CA THR A 251 2.77 -17.93 13.96
C THR A 251 3.71 -19.06 13.50
N HIS A 252 4.67 -18.76 12.63
CA HIS A 252 5.59 -19.68 11.95
C HIS A 252 4.99 -20.65 10.91
N ASP A 253 3.69 -20.56 10.60
CA ASP A 253 3.17 -21.18 9.37
C ASP A 253 3.81 -20.54 8.12
N ARG A 254 3.79 -21.29 7.01
CA ARG A 254 4.58 -20.99 5.80
C ARG A 254 3.79 -20.21 4.74
N ILE A 255 4.38 -19.13 4.25
CA ILE A 255 3.84 -18.27 3.19
C ILE A 255 4.81 -18.26 1.99
N MET A 256 4.27 -18.28 0.78
CA MET A 256 5.00 -17.92 -0.45
C MET A 256 4.41 -16.68 -1.11
N GLY A 257 5.27 -15.81 -1.66
CA GLY A 257 4.91 -14.57 -2.35
C GLY A 257 6.01 -14.17 -3.34
N LEU A 258 5.74 -13.21 -4.23
CA LEU A 258 6.75 -12.74 -5.18
C LEU A 258 7.88 -11.99 -4.43
N ASP A 259 9.13 -12.26 -4.79
CA ASP A 259 10.28 -11.59 -4.17
C ASP A 259 10.20 -10.07 -4.37
N LEU A 260 10.60 -9.29 -3.36
CA LEU A 260 10.50 -7.83 -3.42
C LEU A 260 11.32 -7.22 -4.59
N PRO A 261 12.57 -7.67 -4.87
CA PRO A 261 13.32 -7.16 -6.02
C PRO A 261 12.68 -7.52 -7.38
N HIS A 262 11.91 -8.61 -7.41
CA HIS A 262 11.19 -9.12 -8.58
C HIS A 262 9.77 -8.55 -8.71
N GLY A 263 9.42 -7.54 -7.89
CA GLY A 263 8.18 -6.78 -8.03
C GLY A 263 7.02 -7.22 -7.13
N GLY A 264 7.28 -8.04 -6.10
CA GLY A 264 6.34 -8.29 -5.00
C GLY A 264 6.16 -7.08 -4.07
N HIS A 265 5.58 -7.29 -2.89
CA HIS A 265 5.35 -6.24 -1.89
C HIS A 265 5.82 -6.62 -0.49
N LEU A 266 6.18 -5.64 0.35
CA LEU A 266 6.66 -5.87 1.72
C LEU A 266 5.64 -6.62 2.60
N SER A 267 4.33 -6.49 2.33
CA SER A 267 3.28 -7.25 3.03
C SER A 267 3.11 -8.69 2.53
N HIS A 268 3.94 -9.19 1.60
CA HIS A 268 3.97 -10.60 1.19
C HIS A 268 5.09 -11.39 1.89
N GLY A 269 5.99 -10.68 2.59
CA GLY A 269 7.21 -11.22 3.17
C GLY A 269 8.45 -10.63 2.50
N TYR A 270 9.47 -10.27 3.29
CA TYR A 270 10.77 -9.88 2.77
C TYR A 270 11.86 -10.00 3.84
N GLN A 271 12.95 -10.68 3.49
CA GLN A 271 14.11 -10.87 4.34
C GLN A 271 15.39 -10.95 3.50
N THR A 272 16.49 -10.41 4.02
CA THR A 272 17.84 -10.66 3.48
C THR A 272 18.46 -11.86 4.22
N PRO A 273 19.59 -12.43 3.73
CA PRO A 273 20.33 -13.47 4.45
C PRO A 273 20.79 -13.07 5.87
N THR A 274 20.72 -11.79 6.23
CA THR A 274 21.15 -11.23 7.52
C THR A 274 20.02 -10.62 8.36
N LYS A 275 18.81 -10.41 7.81
CA LYS A 275 17.74 -9.69 8.52
C LYS A 275 16.34 -9.96 7.93
N LYS A 276 15.42 -10.38 8.80
CA LYS A 276 13.96 -10.33 8.55
C LYS A 276 13.50 -8.86 8.54
N ILE A 277 13.20 -8.33 7.35
CA ILE A 277 12.88 -6.90 7.12
C ILE A 277 11.40 -6.65 7.37
N SER A 278 10.54 -7.38 6.66
CA SER A 278 9.09 -7.31 6.86
C SER A 278 8.69 -7.90 8.21
N ALA A 279 7.63 -7.34 8.82
CA ALA A 279 7.00 -7.96 9.99
C ALA A 279 6.35 -9.31 9.64
N ILE A 280 5.86 -9.49 8.40
CA ILE A 280 5.29 -10.75 7.92
C ILE A 280 6.32 -11.87 8.04
N SER A 281 7.56 -11.65 7.59
CA SER A 281 8.66 -12.60 7.74
C SER A 281 9.11 -12.83 9.19
N LYS A 282 8.68 -12.02 10.18
CA LYS A 282 8.96 -12.25 11.61
C LYS A 282 7.89 -13.11 12.28
N TYR A 283 6.63 -12.96 11.88
CA TYR A 283 5.50 -13.71 12.41
C TYR A 283 5.27 -15.03 11.67
N PHE A 284 5.60 -15.10 10.38
CA PHE A 284 5.44 -16.26 9.51
C PHE A 284 6.77 -16.60 8.85
N GLU A 285 6.93 -17.85 8.42
CA GLU A 285 8.12 -18.23 7.65
C GLU A 285 7.83 -18.02 6.16
N THR A 286 8.64 -17.17 5.51
CA THR A 286 8.37 -16.67 4.15
C THR A 286 9.47 -17.09 3.18
N LEU A 287 9.10 -17.79 2.11
CA LEU A 287 9.97 -18.10 0.97
C LEU A 287 9.48 -17.40 -0.29
N PRO A 288 10.32 -16.62 -1.01
CA PRO A 288 9.88 -15.96 -2.23
C PRO A 288 9.88 -16.92 -3.43
N TYR A 289 8.89 -16.76 -4.32
CA TYR A 289 9.02 -17.14 -5.73
C TYR A 289 9.52 -15.95 -6.55
N ARG A 290 9.94 -16.17 -7.80
CA ARG A 290 10.63 -15.16 -8.63
C ARG A 290 10.09 -15.09 -10.06
N LEU A 291 10.56 -14.06 -10.76
CA LEU A 291 10.51 -14.03 -12.22
C LEU A 291 11.66 -14.89 -12.78
N ASP A 292 11.45 -15.47 -13.96
CA ASP A 292 12.57 -15.75 -14.86
C ASP A 292 13.20 -14.41 -15.28
N GLU A 293 14.52 -14.29 -15.13
CA GLU A 293 15.23 -13.04 -15.43
C GLU A 293 15.42 -12.81 -16.94
N GLN A 294 15.25 -13.83 -17.78
CA GLN A 294 15.36 -13.71 -19.24
C GLN A 294 14.08 -13.14 -19.86
N THR A 295 12.92 -13.67 -19.49
CA THR A 295 11.62 -13.20 -19.98
C THR A 295 11.02 -12.07 -19.12
N GLY A 296 11.42 -11.91 -17.86
CA GLY A 296 10.79 -10.99 -16.92
C GLY A 296 9.38 -11.40 -16.50
N LEU A 297 8.99 -12.66 -16.73
CA LEU A 297 7.68 -13.24 -16.36
C LEU A 297 7.80 -14.08 -15.10
N ILE A 298 6.71 -14.27 -14.35
CA ILE A 298 6.69 -15.17 -13.18
C ILE A 298 7.08 -16.59 -13.64
N ASP A 299 8.08 -17.20 -12.98
CA ASP A 299 8.47 -18.58 -13.25
C ASP A 299 7.53 -19.53 -12.49
N TYR A 300 6.39 -19.84 -13.12
CA TYR A 300 5.37 -20.75 -12.58
C TYR A 300 5.90 -22.17 -12.37
N VAL A 301 6.87 -22.63 -13.18
CA VAL A 301 7.45 -23.98 -13.06
C VAL A 301 8.30 -24.06 -11.80
N LYS A 302 9.16 -23.07 -11.55
CA LYS A 302 9.94 -23.00 -10.32
C LYS A 302 9.10 -22.65 -9.10
N LEU A 303 7.99 -21.92 -9.27
CA LEU A 303 7.00 -21.69 -8.22
C LEU A 303 6.39 -23.02 -7.75
N GLU A 304 5.97 -23.90 -8.67
CA GLU A 304 5.46 -25.23 -8.35
C GLU A 304 6.51 -26.11 -7.64
N GLU A 305 7.72 -26.20 -8.20
CA GLU A 305 8.82 -26.98 -7.62
C GLU A 305 9.12 -26.53 -6.17
N LEU A 306 9.24 -25.21 -5.96
CA LEU A 306 9.49 -24.63 -4.64
C LEU A 306 8.30 -24.84 -3.70
N ALA A 307 7.05 -24.75 -4.19
CA ALA A 307 5.86 -25.00 -3.37
C ALA A 307 5.79 -26.47 -2.90
N MET A 308 6.09 -27.44 -3.77
CA MET A 308 6.11 -28.87 -3.42
C MET A 308 7.16 -29.23 -2.36
N ILE A 309 8.31 -28.54 -2.38
CA ILE A 309 9.39 -28.71 -1.38
C ILE A 309 9.06 -27.94 -0.09
N TYR A 310 8.65 -26.67 -0.21
CA TYR A 310 8.47 -25.77 0.92
C TYR A 310 7.15 -25.99 1.68
N ARG A 311 6.11 -26.50 1.01
CA ARG A 311 4.77 -26.74 1.55
C ARG A 311 4.21 -25.49 2.27
N PRO A 312 3.97 -24.39 1.54
CA PRO A 312 3.26 -23.24 2.10
C PRO A 312 1.85 -23.65 2.53
N LYS A 313 1.31 -22.97 3.55
CA LYS A 313 -0.14 -22.99 3.84
C LYS A 313 -0.90 -21.89 3.09
N LEU A 314 -0.18 -20.88 2.58
CA LEU A 314 -0.76 -19.79 1.81
C LEU A 314 0.20 -19.32 0.72
N ILE A 315 -0.31 -19.14 -0.50
CA ILE A 315 0.41 -18.57 -1.64
C ILE A 315 -0.24 -17.23 -2.00
N VAL A 316 0.58 -16.18 -2.13
CA VAL A 316 0.14 -14.83 -2.50
C VAL A 316 0.33 -14.61 -3.99
N ALA A 317 -0.77 -14.38 -4.71
CA ALA A 317 -0.82 -13.98 -6.12
C ALA A 317 -1.07 -12.47 -6.20
N GLY A 318 -0.03 -11.65 -6.07
CA GLY A 318 -0.15 -10.19 -6.08
C GLY A 318 1.19 -9.48 -6.22
N THR A 319 1.18 -8.26 -6.74
CA THR A 319 2.40 -7.56 -7.18
C THR A 319 2.33 -6.04 -6.94
N SER A 320 3.49 -5.37 -7.00
CA SER A 320 3.63 -3.92 -7.01
C SER A 320 4.42 -3.39 -8.22
N ALA A 321 5.28 -4.20 -8.84
CA ALA A 321 6.14 -3.77 -9.95
C ALA A 321 6.23 -4.83 -11.06
N TYR A 322 5.08 -5.34 -11.50
CA TYR A 322 4.94 -6.30 -12.60
C TYR A 322 4.01 -5.70 -13.65
N SER A 323 4.46 -5.58 -14.90
CA SER A 323 3.68 -4.95 -16.00
C SER A 323 2.74 -5.91 -16.73
N ARG A 324 2.75 -7.20 -16.36
CA ARG A 324 1.95 -8.25 -16.99
C ARG A 324 0.79 -8.68 -16.09
N LEU A 325 -0.11 -9.47 -16.65
CA LEU A 325 -1.22 -10.09 -15.90
C LEU A 325 -0.73 -11.33 -15.15
N ILE A 326 -1.45 -11.70 -14.09
CA ILE A 326 -1.18 -12.91 -13.31
C ILE A 326 -2.03 -14.06 -13.85
N ASP A 327 -1.39 -15.19 -14.12
CA ASP A 327 -2.05 -16.47 -14.41
C ASP A 327 -2.63 -17.08 -13.13
N TYR A 328 -3.85 -16.66 -12.77
CA TYR A 328 -4.51 -17.10 -11.53
C TYR A 328 -4.92 -18.58 -11.55
N GLU A 329 -5.07 -19.18 -12.73
CA GLU A 329 -5.36 -20.61 -12.91
C GLU A 329 -4.17 -21.47 -12.46
N LYS A 330 -2.95 -21.16 -12.95
CA LYS A 330 -1.73 -21.83 -12.45
C LYS A 330 -1.51 -21.63 -10.95
N PHE A 331 -1.87 -20.46 -10.41
CA PHE A 331 -1.81 -20.24 -8.96
C PHE A 331 -2.80 -21.12 -8.18
N ARG A 332 -4.00 -21.41 -8.73
CA ARG A 332 -4.98 -22.33 -8.14
C ARG A 332 -4.46 -23.77 -8.15
N ASP A 333 -4.03 -24.25 -9.32
CA ASP A 333 -3.44 -25.59 -9.49
C ASP A 333 -2.32 -25.86 -8.49
N ILE A 334 -1.38 -24.91 -8.35
CA ILE A 334 -0.22 -25.07 -7.46
C ILE A 334 -0.66 -25.00 -5.98
N ALA A 335 -1.62 -24.14 -5.63
CA ALA A 335 -2.17 -24.09 -4.29
C ALA A 335 -2.87 -25.41 -3.90
N ASP A 336 -3.67 -25.99 -4.79
CA ASP A 336 -4.37 -27.26 -4.54
C ASP A 336 -3.42 -28.46 -4.47
N LYS A 337 -2.38 -28.51 -5.32
CA LYS A 337 -1.32 -29.55 -5.25
C LYS A 337 -0.62 -29.63 -3.89
N VAL A 338 -0.52 -28.51 -3.16
CA VAL A 338 0.14 -28.45 -1.83
C VAL A 338 -0.84 -28.29 -0.65
N GLY A 339 -2.14 -28.09 -0.91
CA GLY A 339 -3.16 -27.86 0.11
C GLY A 339 -3.10 -26.46 0.75
N ALA A 340 -2.68 -25.44 0.00
CA ALA A 340 -2.59 -24.05 0.45
C ALA A 340 -3.84 -23.24 0.12
N TYR A 341 -4.06 -22.17 0.89
CA TYR A 341 -4.94 -21.06 0.50
C TYR A 341 -4.30 -20.22 -0.60
N LEU A 342 -5.09 -19.80 -1.58
CA LEU A 342 -4.72 -18.79 -2.56
C LEU A 342 -5.26 -17.42 -2.14
N LEU A 343 -4.34 -16.50 -1.81
CA LEU A 343 -4.65 -15.10 -1.54
C LEU A 343 -4.23 -14.23 -2.72
N ALA A 344 -5.16 -13.54 -3.35
CA ALA A 344 -4.85 -12.56 -4.39
C ALA A 344 -4.76 -11.14 -3.81
N ASP A 345 -3.59 -10.51 -3.88
CA ASP A 345 -3.43 -9.09 -3.51
C ASP A 345 -3.53 -8.25 -4.78
N MET A 346 -4.76 -7.81 -5.08
CA MET A 346 -5.05 -7.00 -6.27
C MET A 346 -4.89 -5.50 -6.03
N ALA A 347 -4.22 -5.07 -4.95
CA ALA A 347 -4.14 -3.67 -4.52
C ALA A 347 -3.75 -2.68 -5.63
N HIS A 348 -2.87 -3.09 -6.55
CA HIS A 348 -2.43 -2.27 -7.69
C HIS A 348 -3.48 -2.20 -8.82
N ILE A 349 -4.24 -3.26 -9.08
CA ILE A 349 -5.06 -3.45 -10.28
C ILE A 349 -6.58 -3.42 -10.02
N SER A 350 -7.03 -3.25 -8.77
CA SER A 350 -8.44 -3.35 -8.39
C SER A 350 -9.39 -2.39 -9.12
N GLY A 351 -8.93 -1.24 -9.61
CA GLY A 351 -9.71 -0.38 -10.51
C GLY A 351 -9.95 -1.02 -11.89
N LEU A 352 -8.92 -1.65 -12.46
CA LEU A 352 -9.00 -2.36 -13.73
C LEU A 352 -9.92 -3.59 -13.63
N VAL A 353 -9.85 -4.33 -12.51
CA VAL A 353 -10.73 -5.46 -12.21
C VAL A 353 -12.19 -5.00 -12.05
N ALA A 354 -12.43 -3.92 -11.29
CA ALA A 354 -13.77 -3.35 -11.10
C ALA A 354 -14.42 -2.91 -12.43
N ALA A 355 -13.64 -2.30 -13.32
CA ALA A 355 -14.08 -1.92 -14.66
C ALA A 355 -14.21 -3.10 -15.64
N ARG A 356 -13.76 -4.30 -15.27
CA ARG A 356 -13.75 -5.52 -16.08
C ARG A 356 -12.94 -5.38 -17.38
N VAL A 357 -11.82 -4.65 -17.31
CA VAL A 357 -10.91 -4.43 -18.45
C VAL A 357 -9.68 -5.36 -18.44
N ILE A 358 -9.54 -6.18 -17.39
CA ILE A 358 -8.56 -7.27 -17.24
C ILE A 358 -9.22 -8.48 -16.55
N PRO A 359 -8.60 -9.67 -16.56
CA PRO A 359 -9.09 -10.86 -15.84
C PRO A 359 -9.24 -10.64 -14.33
N THR A 360 -10.12 -11.43 -13.71
CA THR A 360 -10.51 -11.29 -12.29
C THR A 360 -9.84 -12.34 -11.40
N PRO A 361 -9.30 -11.97 -10.21
CA PRO A 361 -8.80 -12.94 -9.25
C PRO A 361 -9.93 -13.75 -8.57
N PHE A 362 -11.17 -13.24 -8.59
CA PHE A 362 -12.31 -13.78 -7.86
C PHE A 362 -12.86 -15.11 -8.42
N GLU A 363 -12.39 -15.54 -9.59
CA GLU A 363 -12.68 -16.87 -10.13
C GLU A 363 -11.90 -17.95 -9.37
N PHE A 364 -10.65 -17.67 -8.97
CA PHE A 364 -9.68 -18.67 -8.48
C PHE A 364 -9.32 -18.53 -6.99
N ALA A 365 -9.28 -17.30 -6.46
CA ALA A 365 -8.80 -17.04 -5.11
C ALA A 365 -9.79 -17.49 -4.02
N ASP A 366 -9.26 -17.77 -2.82
CA ASP A 366 -10.03 -18.06 -1.60
C ASP A 366 -10.27 -16.77 -0.81
N VAL A 367 -9.27 -15.89 -0.83
CA VAL A 367 -9.28 -14.55 -0.23
C VAL A 367 -8.71 -13.56 -1.24
N VAL A 368 -9.32 -12.37 -1.36
CA VAL A 368 -8.80 -11.27 -2.19
C VAL A 368 -8.62 -10.04 -1.30
N THR A 369 -7.40 -9.52 -1.23
CA THR A 369 -7.10 -8.25 -0.54
C THR A 369 -6.89 -7.12 -1.54
N THR A 370 -7.24 -5.90 -1.14
CA THR A 370 -6.96 -4.71 -1.96
C THR A 370 -6.83 -3.45 -1.12
N THR A 371 -5.95 -2.54 -1.53
CA THR A 371 -6.07 -1.13 -1.15
C THR A 371 -7.14 -0.41 -1.96
N THR A 372 -7.72 0.65 -1.42
CA THR A 372 -8.81 1.40 -2.07
C THR A 372 -8.37 2.66 -2.84
N HIS A 373 -7.12 3.08 -2.67
CA HIS A 373 -6.61 4.39 -3.15
C HIS A 373 -5.85 4.40 -4.49
N LYS A 374 -5.50 3.24 -5.06
CA LYS A 374 -4.65 3.15 -6.27
C LYS A 374 -5.48 3.31 -7.56
N SER A 375 -5.52 2.29 -8.42
CA SER A 375 -6.38 2.27 -9.61
C SER A 375 -7.87 2.41 -9.26
N LEU A 376 -8.31 1.96 -8.08
CA LEU A 376 -9.69 2.13 -7.60
C LEU A 376 -10.07 3.60 -7.25
N ARG A 377 -9.07 4.50 -7.10
CA ARG A 377 -9.25 5.97 -6.97
C ARG A 377 -10.15 6.44 -5.79
N GLY A 378 -10.22 5.64 -4.72
CA GLY A 378 -10.95 5.98 -3.49
C GLY A 378 -10.06 6.50 -2.35
N PRO A 379 -10.55 6.49 -1.09
CA PRO A 379 -9.81 6.96 0.07
C PRO A 379 -8.66 6.02 0.43
N ARG A 380 -7.79 6.43 1.38
CA ARG A 380 -6.76 5.54 1.95
C ARG A 380 -7.40 4.56 2.96
N GLY A 381 -7.74 3.37 2.46
CA GLY A 381 -8.18 2.20 3.24
C GLY A 381 -7.86 0.90 2.50
N ALA A 382 -8.47 -0.20 2.94
CA ALA A 382 -8.41 -1.51 2.29
C ALA A 382 -9.69 -2.34 2.50
N MET A 383 -9.81 -3.43 1.74
CA MET A 383 -10.86 -4.43 1.87
C MET A 383 -10.25 -5.84 1.86
N ILE A 384 -10.89 -6.77 2.57
CA ILE A 384 -10.62 -8.21 2.49
C ILE A 384 -11.92 -8.90 2.06
N PHE A 385 -11.91 -9.50 0.87
CA PHE A 385 -12.99 -10.36 0.40
C PHE A 385 -12.64 -11.83 0.66
N PHE A 386 -13.64 -12.66 0.93
CA PHE A 386 -13.45 -14.08 1.23
C PHE A 386 -14.62 -14.93 0.73
N ARG A 387 -14.34 -16.18 0.35
CA ARG A 387 -15.37 -17.14 -0.07
C ARG A 387 -16.37 -17.46 1.06
N LYS A 388 -17.61 -17.72 0.67
CA LYS A 388 -18.72 -18.19 1.52
C LYS A 388 -19.41 -19.40 0.85
N GLY A 389 -20.25 -20.10 1.61
CA GLY A 389 -20.98 -21.27 1.11
C GLY A 389 -20.14 -22.55 1.08
N VAL A 390 -20.36 -23.39 0.07
CA VAL A 390 -19.70 -24.70 -0.07
C VAL A 390 -18.35 -24.54 -0.77
N LYS A 391 -17.31 -25.17 -0.19
CA LYS A 391 -15.95 -25.29 -0.73
C LYS A 391 -15.83 -26.51 -1.65
N GLY A 392 -16.46 -27.61 -1.27
CA GLY A 392 -16.47 -28.85 -2.04
C GLY A 392 -17.28 -29.94 -1.33
N VAL A 393 -17.31 -31.13 -1.92
CA VAL A 393 -17.92 -32.31 -1.31
C VAL A 393 -16.81 -33.29 -0.94
N ASN A 394 -16.78 -33.74 0.31
CA ASN A 394 -15.78 -34.71 0.77
C ASN A 394 -15.91 -36.01 -0.05
N PRO A 395 -14.87 -36.45 -0.78
CA PRO A 395 -15.01 -37.58 -1.70
C PRO A 395 -15.30 -38.91 -1.00
N LYS A 396 -14.99 -39.01 0.30
CA LYS A 396 -15.23 -40.20 1.14
C LYS A 396 -16.59 -40.16 1.84
N THR A 397 -16.91 -39.08 2.55
CA THR A 397 -18.13 -39.01 3.38
C THR A 397 -19.36 -38.47 2.62
N LYS A 398 -19.17 -37.85 1.46
CA LYS A 398 -20.18 -37.14 0.66
C LYS A 398 -20.83 -35.92 1.34
N GLU A 399 -20.27 -35.47 2.45
CA GLU A 399 -20.69 -34.25 3.14
C GLU A 399 -20.15 -32.99 2.45
N GLU A 400 -20.89 -31.88 2.53
CA GLU A 400 -20.42 -30.56 2.08
C GLU A 400 -19.36 -30.01 3.04
N GLU A 401 -18.14 -29.80 2.55
CA GLU A 401 -17.16 -28.94 3.23
C GLU A 401 -17.53 -27.48 2.97
N LYS A 402 -17.73 -26.68 4.02
CA LYS A 402 -18.09 -25.26 3.92
C LYS A 402 -16.89 -24.35 4.16
N TRP A 403 -16.89 -23.19 3.53
CA TRP A 403 -15.86 -22.16 3.76
C TRP A 403 -15.95 -21.62 5.19
N ASN A 404 -14.86 -21.75 5.94
CA ASN A 404 -14.70 -21.17 7.27
C ASN A 404 -13.70 -19.99 7.20
N LEU A 405 -14.09 -18.93 6.48
CA LEU A 405 -13.26 -17.73 6.28
C LEU A 405 -13.86 -16.48 6.93
N GLU A 406 -15.19 -16.36 6.96
CA GLU A 406 -15.92 -15.17 7.42
C GLU A 406 -15.62 -14.84 8.90
N ASP A 407 -15.91 -15.76 9.82
CA ASP A 407 -15.68 -15.53 11.25
C ASP A 407 -14.20 -15.36 11.60
N PRO A 408 -13.24 -16.17 11.07
CA PRO A 408 -11.81 -15.95 11.34
C PRO A 408 -11.28 -14.62 10.81
N ILE A 409 -11.66 -14.20 9.60
CA ILE A 409 -11.19 -12.92 9.02
C ILE A 409 -11.80 -11.75 9.78
N ASN A 410 -13.09 -11.78 10.08
CA ASN A 410 -13.74 -10.73 10.85
C ASN A 410 -13.12 -10.63 12.27
N SER A 411 -12.99 -11.75 12.97
CA SER A 411 -12.36 -11.82 14.31
C SER A 411 -10.91 -11.33 14.31
N SER A 412 -10.15 -11.63 13.24
CA SER A 412 -8.78 -11.17 13.06
C SER A 412 -8.71 -9.65 12.88
N VAL A 413 -9.61 -9.06 12.10
CA VAL A 413 -9.70 -7.59 11.96
C VAL A 413 -10.09 -6.95 13.30
N PHE A 414 -11.21 -7.37 13.89
CA PHE A 414 -11.68 -6.95 15.21
C PHE A 414 -12.29 -8.15 15.96
N PRO A 415 -11.89 -8.44 17.22
CA PRO A 415 -11.02 -7.64 18.09
C PRO A 415 -9.51 -7.96 17.95
N GLY A 416 -9.10 -8.79 16.97
CA GLY A 416 -7.75 -9.35 16.90
C GLY A 416 -6.62 -8.33 16.71
N HIS A 417 -6.82 -7.29 15.91
CA HIS A 417 -5.76 -6.30 15.61
C HIS A 417 -6.20 -4.83 15.62
N GLN A 418 -7.48 -4.53 15.39
CA GLN A 418 -8.02 -3.17 15.41
C GLN A 418 -9.01 -2.99 16.57
N GLY A 419 -9.20 -1.74 16.99
CA GLY A 419 -10.35 -1.30 17.79
C GLY A 419 -11.42 -0.65 16.91
N GLY A 420 -11.96 0.48 17.33
CA GLY A 420 -12.99 1.24 16.58
C GLY A 420 -12.62 1.53 15.11
N PRO A 421 -13.53 1.25 14.14
CA PRO A 421 -13.25 1.42 12.71
C PRO A 421 -13.34 2.88 12.24
N HIS A 422 -12.63 3.20 11.16
CA HIS A 422 -12.56 4.55 10.58
C HIS A 422 -13.79 4.86 9.71
N ASN A 423 -14.92 5.19 10.35
CA ASN A 423 -16.22 5.35 9.70
C ASN A 423 -16.29 6.42 8.60
N HIS A 424 -15.53 7.52 8.71
CA HIS A 424 -15.36 8.52 7.65
C HIS A 424 -14.73 7.89 6.39
N THR A 425 -13.71 7.04 6.56
CA THR A 425 -13.04 6.32 5.46
C THR A 425 -13.94 5.25 4.85
N ILE A 426 -14.72 4.52 5.66
CA ILE A 426 -15.71 3.54 5.16
C ILE A 426 -16.83 4.25 4.35
N THR A 427 -17.28 5.43 4.82
CA THR A 427 -18.28 6.24 4.12
C THR A 427 -17.72 6.77 2.79
N ALA A 428 -16.49 7.31 2.80
CA ALA A 428 -15.79 7.77 1.60
C ALA A 428 -15.51 6.61 0.61
N LEU A 429 -15.28 5.39 1.11
CA LEU A 429 -15.13 4.20 0.30
C LEU A 429 -16.46 3.81 -0.38
N ALA A 430 -17.60 3.90 0.32
CA ALA A 430 -18.91 3.69 -0.28
C ALA A 430 -19.21 4.68 -1.43
N VAL A 431 -18.67 5.91 -1.37
CA VAL A 431 -18.72 6.88 -2.49
C VAL A 431 -17.84 6.42 -3.65
N ALA A 432 -16.59 6.07 -3.40
CA ALA A 432 -15.65 5.60 -4.42
C ALA A 432 -16.14 4.33 -5.15
N LEU A 433 -16.73 3.38 -4.42
CA LEU A 433 -17.30 2.16 -4.99
C LEU A 433 -18.50 2.45 -5.90
N LYS A 434 -19.37 3.42 -5.55
CA LYS A 434 -20.45 3.89 -6.44
C LYS A 434 -19.88 4.52 -7.72
N GLN A 435 -18.77 5.26 -7.62
CA GLN A 435 -18.10 5.82 -8.80
C GLN A 435 -17.49 4.71 -9.67
N ALA A 436 -16.90 3.67 -9.06
CA ALA A 436 -16.32 2.53 -9.76
C ALA A 436 -17.34 1.70 -10.58
N GLN A 437 -18.63 1.74 -10.20
CA GLN A 437 -19.73 1.10 -10.92
C GLN A 437 -20.20 1.86 -12.17
N SER A 438 -19.69 3.08 -12.42
CA SER A 438 -20.17 3.94 -13.52
C SER A 438 -19.50 3.63 -14.88
N PRO A 439 -20.21 3.80 -16.01
CA PRO A 439 -19.61 3.67 -17.34
C PRO A 439 -18.39 4.58 -17.56
N GLY A 440 -18.44 5.81 -17.04
CA GLY A 440 -17.30 6.74 -17.12
C GLY A 440 -16.07 6.29 -16.35
N PHE A 441 -16.23 5.53 -15.25
CA PHE A 441 -15.09 4.90 -14.58
C PHE A 441 -14.51 3.74 -15.41
N ARG A 442 -15.35 2.95 -16.10
CA ARG A 442 -14.87 1.94 -17.04
C ARG A 442 -14.05 2.59 -18.17
N SER A 443 -14.58 3.61 -18.84
CA SER A 443 -13.85 4.31 -19.92
C SER A 443 -12.56 4.96 -19.43
N TYR A 444 -12.52 5.45 -18.17
CA TYR A 444 -11.27 5.88 -17.53
C TYR A 444 -10.24 4.74 -17.41
N GLN A 445 -10.63 3.53 -17.00
CA GLN A 445 -9.71 2.38 -16.91
C GLN A 445 -9.29 1.86 -18.30
N GLU A 446 -10.17 1.93 -19.29
CA GLU A 446 -9.82 1.64 -20.70
C GLU A 446 -8.76 2.63 -21.22
N ALA A 447 -8.91 3.93 -20.92
CA ALA A 447 -7.90 4.95 -21.21
C ALA A 447 -6.58 4.73 -20.44
N VAL A 448 -6.63 4.32 -19.17
CA VAL A 448 -5.44 3.99 -18.37
C VAL A 448 -4.59 2.91 -19.04
N LEU A 449 -5.21 1.87 -19.62
CA LEU A 449 -4.54 0.82 -20.38
C LEU A 449 -4.03 1.30 -21.75
N ALA A 450 -4.81 2.10 -22.49
CA ALA A 450 -4.39 2.66 -23.77
C ALA A 450 -3.14 3.56 -23.60
N ASN A 451 -3.18 4.44 -22.59
CA ASN A 451 -2.07 5.30 -22.19
C ASN A 451 -0.83 4.50 -21.79
N ALA A 452 -1.00 3.43 -21.01
CA ALA A 452 0.12 2.58 -20.58
C ALA A 452 0.79 1.88 -21.76
N LYS A 453 0.01 1.41 -22.74
CA LYS A 453 0.52 0.81 -23.98
C LYS A 453 1.23 1.82 -24.87
N ALA A 454 0.68 3.03 -25.04
CA ALA A 454 1.34 4.09 -25.80
C ALA A 454 2.66 4.54 -25.17
N PHE A 455 2.68 4.68 -23.84
CA PHE A 455 3.87 5.01 -23.06
C PHE A 455 4.95 3.91 -23.16
N ALA A 456 4.55 2.64 -22.99
CA ALA A 456 5.43 1.49 -23.16
C ALA A 456 6.02 1.43 -24.58
N LYS A 457 5.19 1.68 -25.61
CA LYS A 457 5.60 1.70 -27.01
C LYS A 457 6.63 2.80 -27.28
N ARG A 458 6.35 4.07 -26.95
CA ARG A 458 7.29 5.17 -27.21
C ARG A 458 8.62 4.98 -26.48
N LEU A 459 8.60 4.46 -25.25
CA LEU A 459 9.84 4.13 -24.53
C LEU A 459 10.59 2.94 -25.18
N GLY A 460 9.88 1.84 -25.47
CA GLY A 460 10.48 0.54 -25.81
C GLY A 460 10.81 0.31 -27.28
N ASP A 461 10.04 0.89 -28.21
CA ASP A 461 10.26 0.74 -29.65
C ASP A 461 11.65 1.25 -30.06
N SER A 462 12.19 0.73 -31.17
CA SER A 462 13.50 1.13 -31.67
C SER A 462 13.48 2.57 -32.19
N LYS A 463 14.64 3.24 -32.24
CA LYS A 463 14.71 4.63 -32.71
C LYS A 463 14.37 4.75 -34.19
N GLU A 464 14.67 3.71 -34.95
CA GLU A 464 14.36 3.53 -36.37
C GLU A 464 12.84 3.40 -36.60
N SER A 465 12.11 2.80 -35.66
CA SER A 465 10.64 2.72 -35.68
C SER A 465 9.93 3.86 -34.94
N GLY A 466 10.64 4.94 -34.58
CA GLY A 466 10.07 6.10 -33.90
C GLY A 466 9.82 5.91 -32.40
N GLY A 467 10.47 4.95 -31.75
CA GLY A 467 10.58 4.85 -30.29
C GLY A 467 11.86 5.49 -29.75
N LEU A 468 12.24 5.11 -28.53
CA LEU A 468 13.38 5.65 -27.78
C LEU A 468 14.47 4.60 -27.47
N GLY A 469 14.17 3.31 -27.63
CA GLY A 469 15.12 2.20 -27.44
C GLY A 469 15.44 1.85 -25.98
N TYR A 470 14.49 2.04 -25.05
CA TYR A 470 14.63 1.56 -23.68
C TYR A 470 14.29 0.07 -23.54
N THR A 471 14.99 -0.64 -22.67
CA THR A 471 14.60 -2.01 -22.32
C THR A 471 13.43 -1.99 -21.35
N ILE A 472 12.26 -2.42 -21.81
CA ILE A 472 11.08 -2.61 -20.96
C ILE A 472 11.12 -4.03 -20.39
N VAL A 473 11.06 -4.19 -19.07
CA VAL A 473 11.02 -5.51 -18.44
C VAL A 473 9.76 -6.25 -18.90
N SER A 474 9.92 -7.53 -19.29
CA SER A 474 8.92 -8.34 -20.00
C SER A 474 8.49 -7.83 -21.39
N GLY A 475 9.20 -6.86 -21.97
CA GLY A 475 8.97 -6.38 -23.33
C GLY A 475 7.66 -5.57 -23.53
N GLY A 476 7.04 -5.05 -22.47
CA GLY A 476 5.83 -4.24 -22.58
C GLY A 476 4.96 -4.21 -21.33
N THR A 477 3.67 -3.91 -21.51
CA THR A 477 2.66 -3.90 -20.44
C THR A 477 1.28 -4.33 -20.92
N ASP A 478 0.56 -5.02 -20.04
CA ASP A 478 -0.86 -5.39 -20.15
C ASP A 478 -1.71 -4.73 -19.06
N ASN A 479 -1.10 -3.88 -18.22
CA ASN A 479 -1.75 -3.19 -17.11
C ASN A 479 -1.39 -1.69 -17.10
N HIS A 480 -1.52 -1.02 -15.96
CA HIS A 480 -1.38 0.45 -15.83
C HIS A 480 0.06 0.94 -15.57
N LEU A 481 1.06 0.06 -15.55
CA LEU A 481 2.46 0.42 -15.26
C LEU A 481 3.46 -0.17 -16.25
N VAL A 482 4.61 0.48 -16.36
CA VAL A 482 5.81 0.04 -17.07
C VAL A 482 6.99 -0.01 -16.11
N LEU A 483 7.93 -0.91 -16.40
CA LEU A 483 9.20 -1.03 -15.67
C LEU A 483 10.34 -0.93 -16.70
N VAL A 484 11.07 0.18 -16.66
CA VAL A 484 12.20 0.47 -17.54
C VAL A 484 13.49 0.05 -16.87
N ASP A 485 14.30 -0.74 -17.56
CA ASP A 485 15.70 -1.02 -17.21
C ASP A 485 16.61 0.07 -17.79
N LEU A 486 17.42 0.70 -16.93
CA LEU A 486 18.35 1.78 -17.27
C LEU A 486 19.81 1.33 -17.33
N LYS A 487 20.12 0.05 -17.05
CA LYS A 487 21.49 -0.50 -17.16
C LYS A 487 22.07 -0.29 -18.58
N PRO A 488 21.33 -0.43 -19.70
CA PRO A 488 21.86 -0.11 -21.04
C PRO A 488 22.28 1.36 -21.19
N GLN A 489 21.54 2.27 -20.56
CA GLN A 489 21.81 3.72 -20.54
C GLN A 489 22.93 4.11 -19.55
N SER A 490 23.55 3.14 -18.86
CA SER A 490 24.67 3.35 -17.92
C SER A 490 24.36 4.31 -16.75
N VAL A 491 23.09 4.42 -16.36
CA VAL A 491 22.63 5.21 -15.21
C VAL A 491 21.73 4.35 -14.31
N ASP A 492 21.65 4.72 -13.02
CA ASP A 492 20.79 4.06 -12.04
C ASP A 492 19.50 4.86 -11.76
N GLY A 493 18.46 4.17 -11.30
CA GLY A 493 17.16 4.78 -11.04
C GLY A 493 17.21 5.88 -9.97
N ALA A 494 18.14 5.84 -9.02
CA ALA A 494 18.23 6.86 -7.96
C ALA A 494 18.78 8.20 -8.46
N ARG A 495 19.61 8.19 -9.51
CA ARG A 495 20.06 9.43 -10.18
C ARG A 495 18.96 10.01 -11.08
N VAL A 496 18.33 9.17 -11.90
CA VAL A 496 17.29 9.63 -12.84
C VAL A 496 16.04 10.10 -12.10
N GLU A 497 15.61 9.43 -11.03
CA GLU A 497 14.46 9.85 -10.21
C GLU A 497 14.63 11.28 -9.67
N ARG A 498 15.83 11.66 -9.21
CA ARG A 498 16.10 13.04 -8.75
C ARG A 498 16.09 14.06 -9.88
N VAL A 499 16.64 13.73 -11.05
CA VAL A 499 16.57 14.65 -12.21
C VAL A 499 15.13 14.81 -12.69
N LEU A 500 14.33 13.73 -12.68
CA LEU A 500 12.89 13.76 -12.95
C LEU A 500 12.13 14.64 -11.97
N GLU A 501 12.36 14.46 -10.66
CA GLU A 501 11.78 15.31 -9.61
C GLU A 501 12.08 16.79 -9.83
N LEU A 502 13.33 17.13 -10.16
CA LEU A 502 13.79 18.50 -10.43
C LEU A 502 13.26 19.10 -11.74
N VAL A 503 12.62 18.33 -12.62
CA VAL A 503 11.93 18.83 -13.82
C VAL A 503 10.40 18.64 -13.75
N GLY A 504 9.84 18.48 -12.54
CA GLY A 504 8.39 18.40 -12.36
C GLY A 504 7.79 17.01 -12.61
N VAL A 505 8.57 15.93 -12.53
CA VAL A 505 8.11 14.57 -12.78
C VAL A 505 8.29 13.69 -11.54
N ALA A 506 7.19 13.42 -10.83
CA ALA A 506 7.18 12.45 -9.75
C ALA A 506 7.23 11.02 -10.34
N SER A 507 8.28 10.28 -9.99
CA SER A 507 8.55 8.92 -10.49
C SER A 507 9.05 8.02 -9.35
N ASN A 508 9.37 6.76 -9.65
CA ASN A 508 9.87 5.84 -8.63
C ASN A 508 10.96 4.91 -9.17
N LYS A 509 12.18 5.04 -8.62
CA LYS A 509 13.26 4.05 -8.78
C LYS A 509 12.82 2.68 -8.28
N ASN A 510 13.06 1.66 -9.07
CA ASN A 510 12.62 0.29 -8.79
C ASN A 510 13.69 -0.70 -9.27
N THR A 511 13.81 -1.83 -8.57
CA THR A 511 14.68 -2.92 -9.03
C THR A 511 14.17 -3.52 -10.33
N VAL A 512 15.09 -4.08 -11.09
CA VAL A 512 14.84 -4.88 -12.29
C VAL A 512 15.53 -6.25 -12.14
N PRO A 513 15.14 -7.28 -12.92
CA PRO A 513 15.84 -8.57 -12.91
C PRO A 513 17.36 -8.42 -13.06
N GLY A 514 18.11 -9.25 -12.35
CA GLY A 514 19.57 -9.20 -12.22
C GLY A 514 20.12 -8.14 -11.26
N ASP A 515 19.29 -7.30 -10.62
CA ASP A 515 19.75 -6.30 -9.65
C ASP A 515 20.24 -6.95 -8.34
N LYS A 516 21.56 -6.92 -8.15
CA LYS A 516 22.24 -7.51 -6.97
C LYS A 516 21.93 -6.83 -5.63
N SER A 517 21.14 -5.75 -5.61
CA SER A 517 20.73 -5.07 -4.36
C SER A 517 19.55 -4.11 -4.54
N ALA A 518 18.51 -4.28 -3.72
CA ALA A 518 17.40 -3.32 -3.62
C ALA A 518 17.80 -1.90 -3.14
N LEU A 519 19.04 -1.71 -2.70
CA LEU A 519 19.60 -0.39 -2.36
C LEU A 519 20.24 0.34 -3.56
N LYS A 520 20.33 -0.32 -4.73
CA LYS A 520 20.86 0.23 -5.99
C LYS A 520 19.98 -0.20 -7.18
N PRO A 521 18.71 0.24 -7.23
CA PRO A 521 17.78 -0.11 -8.30
C PRO A 521 18.28 0.35 -9.68
N GLY A 522 18.35 -0.58 -10.62
CA GLY A 522 18.78 -0.37 -12.01
C GLY A 522 17.69 0.17 -12.94
N GLY A 523 16.48 0.48 -12.44
CA GLY A 523 15.36 0.90 -13.28
C GLY A 523 14.39 1.91 -12.67
N LEU A 524 13.38 2.25 -13.46
CA LEU A 524 12.27 3.13 -13.12
C LEU A 524 10.94 2.42 -13.31
N ARG A 525 10.11 2.43 -12.26
CA ARG A 525 8.71 2.00 -12.30
C ARG A 525 7.83 3.23 -12.46
N MET A 526 7.05 3.26 -13.54
CA MET A 526 6.22 4.40 -13.92
C MET A 526 4.83 3.90 -14.34
N GLY A 527 3.79 4.73 -14.26
CA GLY A 527 2.45 4.34 -14.70
C GLY A 527 1.47 5.49 -14.86
N THR A 528 0.29 5.16 -15.37
CA THR A 528 -0.65 6.11 -15.98
C THR A 528 -1.88 6.57 -15.17
N PRO A 529 -2.33 5.94 -14.04
CA PRO A 529 -3.61 6.27 -13.41
C PRO A 529 -3.81 7.73 -13.03
N ALA A 530 -2.79 8.38 -12.45
CA ALA A 530 -2.89 9.75 -11.95
C ALA A 530 -3.08 10.78 -13.08
N MET A 531 -2.22 10.77 -14.12
CA MET A 531 -2.35 11.73 -15.22
C MET A 531 -3.55 11.41 -16.12
N THR A 532 -3.93 10.14 -16.27
CA THR A 532 -5.19 9.78 -16.96
C THR A 532 -6.41 10.32 -16.21
N THR A 533 -6.37 10.42 -14.87
CA THR A 533 -7.44 11.08 -14.08
C THR A 533 -7.51 12.59 -14.35
N ARG A 534 -6.40 13.22 -14.77
CA ARG A 534 -6.35 14.62 -15.22
C ARG A 534 -6.65 14.80 -16.72
N GLY A 535 -7.01 13.73 -17.42
CA GLY A 535 -7.45 13.76 -18.82
C GLY A 535 -6.37 13.45 -19.87
N PHE A 536 -5.15 13.09 -19.47
CA PHE A 536 -4.07 12.73 -20.43
C PHE A 536 -4.50 11.58 -21.36
N GLN A 537 -4.15 11.70 -22.63
CA GLN A 537 -4.42 10.73 -23.72
C GLN A 537 -3.12 10.06 -24.20
N PRO A 538 -3.18 9.07 -25.13
CA PRO A 538 -2.00 8.35 -25.62
C PRO A 538 -0.90 9.27 -26.16
N GLU A 539 -1.28 10.36 -26.81
CA GLU A 539 -0.39 11.38 -27.39
C GLU A 539 0.35 12.17 -26.31
N ASP A 540 -0.33 12.50 -25.20
CA ASP A 540 0.32 13.12 -24.04
C ASP A 540 1.35 12.15 -23.45
N PHE A 541 1.05 10.86 -23.39
CA PHE A 541 1.99 9.85 -22.91
C PHE A 541 3.20 9.60 -23.83
N VAL A 542 3.08 9.87 -25.14
CA VAL A 542 4.25 9.98 -26.03
C VAL A 542 5.14 11.16 -25.58
N ARG A 543 4.55 12.33 -25.30
CA ARG A 543 5.31 13.50 -24.78
C ARG A 543 5.90 13.24 -23.39
N VAL A 544 5.22 12.51 -22.51
CA VAL A 544 5.77 12.08 -21.20
C VAL A 544 7.05 11.25 -21.40
N ALA A 545 7.06 10.29 -22.34
CA ALA A 545 8.25 9.48 -22.61
C ALA A 545 9.43 10.32 -23.09
N ASP A 546 9.18 11.38 -23.86
CA ASP A 546 10.21 12.30 -24.34
C ASP A 546 10.79 13.18 -23.23
N VAL A 547 9.95 13.62 -22.28
CA VAL A 547 10.41 14.28 -21.04
C VAL A 547 11.29 13.33 -20.21
N VAL A 548 10.90 12.06 -20.07
CA VAL A 548 11.69 11.05 -19.36
C VAL A 548 13.04 10.79 -20.06
N ASN A 549 13.06 10.68 -21.38
CA ASN A 549 14.29 10.51 -22.16
C ASN A 549 15.24 11.72 -22.04
N ARG A 550 14.71 12.96 -22.03
CA ARG A 550 15.51 14.16 -21.76
C ARG A 550 16.11 14.12 -20.36
N ALA A 551 15.33 13.77 -19.33
CA ALA A 551 15.84 13.63 -17.96
C ALA A 551 16.92 12.54 -17.82
N VAL A 552 16.79 11.40 -18.52
CA VAL A 552 17.85 10.38 -18.59
C VAL A 552 19.11 10.93 -19.26
N THR A 553 18.97 11.65 -20.38
CA THR A 553 20.11 12.23 -21.12
C THR A 553 20.87 13.27 -20.28
N ILE A 554 20.13 14.16 -19.59
CA ILE A 554 20.68 15.09 -18.61
C ILE A 554 21.40 14.32 -17.49
N THR A 555 20.79 13.23 -16.97
CA THR A 555 21.41 12.39 -15.94
C THR A 555 22.72 11.77 -16.41
N GLN A 556 22.82 11.31 -17.66
CA GLN A 556 24.05 10.76 -18.23
C GLN A 556 25.18 11.80 -18.25
N ARG A 557 24.90 13.02 -18.74
CA ARG A 557 25.86 14.13 -18.75
C ARG A 557 26.35 14.44 -17.33
N LEU A 558 25.41 14.66 -16.41
CA LEU A 558 25.69 15.06 -15.03
C LEU A 558 26.37 13.96 -14.22
N ALA A 559 26.07 12.68 -14.46
CA ALA A 559 26.73 11.57 -13.79
C ALA A 559 28.24 11.50 -14.12
N LYS A 560 28.63 11.88 -15.34
CA LYS A 560 30.03 12.04 -15.74
C LYS A 560 30.67 13.24 -15.04
N THR A 561 30.13 14.44 -15.23
CA THR A 561 30.74 15.68 -14.71
C THR A 561 30.79 15.71 -13.17
N ALA A 562 29.77 15.19 -12.49
CA ALA A 562 29.77 15.06 -11.02
C ALA A 562 30.84 14.10 -10.50
N LYS A 563 31.14 13.01 -11.24
CA LYS A 563 32.21 12.08 -10.91
C LYS A 563 33.58 12.78 -11.07
N GLU A 564 33.81 13.43 -12.21
CA GLU A 564 35.06 14.16 -12.51
C GLU A 564 35.32 15.27 -11.48
N ALA A 565 34.30 16.06 -11.14
CA ALA A 565 34.37 17.09 -10.10
C ALA A 565 34.58 16.52 -8.68
N ALA A 566 34.14 15.29 -8.40
CA ALA A 566 34.40 14.61 -7.15
C ALA A 566 35.82 13.98 -7.10
N GLU A 567 36.36 13.55 -8.23
CA GLU A 567 37.74 13.07 -8.38
C GLU A 567 38.74 14.21 -8.20
N ALA A 568 38.49 15.37 -8.83
CA ALA A 568 39.28 16.59 -8.63
C ALA A 568 39.28 17.10 -7.18
N LYS A 569 38.22 16.78 -6.41
CA LYS A 569 38.09 17.09 -4.97
C LYS A 569 38.62 15.97 -4.05
N GLY A 570 39.31 14.96 -4.59
CA GLY A 570 39.90 13.86 -3.81
C GLY A 570 38.89 12.95 -3.09
N ARG A 571 37.62 12.93 -3.53
CA ARG A 571 36.56 12.19 -2.84
C ARG A 571 36.76 10.69 -2.98
N LYS A 572 36.91 9.96 -1.86
CA LYS A 572 37.12 8.50 -1.80
C LYS A 572 36.15 7.65 -2.65
N ASN A 573 34.89 8.08 -2.78
CA ASN A 573 33.85 7.40 -3.57
C ASN A 573 33.20 8.39 -4.57
N PRO A 574 33.86 8.72 -5.70
CA PRO A 574 33.40 9.78 -6.60
C PRO A 574 32.18 9.35 -7.42
N GLY A 575 32.14 8.11 -7.91
CA GLY A 575 30.98 7.53 -8.61
C GLY A 575 29.78 7.20 -7.71
N SER A 576 29.69 7.72 -6.48
CA SER A 576 28.57 7.43 -5.57
C SER A 576 27.33 8.30 -5.86
N VAL A 577 26.13 7.77 -5.62
CA VAL A 577 24.88 8.54 -5.74
C VAL A 577 24.92 9.78 -4.84
N LYS A 578 25.49 9.67 -3.62
CA LYS A 578 25.68 10.83 -2.72
C LYS A 578 26.56 11.93 -3.34
N ALA A 579 27.61 11.59 -4.08
CA ALA A 579 28.44 12.56 -4.79
C ALA A 579 27.68 13.29 -5.91
N PHE A 580 26.85 12.54 -6.65
CA PHE A 580 25.98 13.09 -7.69
C PHE A 580 24.92 14.06 -7.11
N LEU A 581 24.25 13.67 -6.02
CA LEU A 581 23.27 14.53 -5.34
C LEU A 581 23.91 15.80 -4.76
N GLU A 582 25.10 15.70 -4.17
CA GLU A 582 25.87 16.86 -3.67
C GLU A 582 26.38 17.79 -4.79
N TYR A 583 26.58 17.28 -6.00
CA TYR A 583 26.92 18.10 -7.18
C TYR A 583 25.67 18.78 -7.76
N LEU A 584 24.56 18.05 -7.84
CA LEU A 584 23.31 18.47 -8.48
C LEU A 584 22.54 19.53 -7.67
N GLY A 585 22.48 19.38 -6.34
CA GLY A 585 21.65 20.23 -5.49
C GLY A 585 20.18 20.25 -5.94
N GLU A 586 19.61 21.44 -6.10
CA GLU A 586 18.25 21.68 -6.62
C GLU A 586 18.22 21.90 -8.15
N GLY A 587 19.35 21.74 -8.85
CA GLY A 587 19.43 21.82 -10.31
C GLY A 587 19.27 23.22 -10.91
N ASP A 588 19.08 24.28 -10.13
CA ASP A 588 18.82 25.63 -10.62
C ASP A 588 19.99 26.26 -11.41
N ASN A 589 21.21 25.73 -11.23
CA ASN A 589 22.39 26.09 -12.03
C ASN A 589 22.49 25.32 -13.36
N GLU A 590 21.69 24.27 -13.55
CA GLU A 590 21.70 23.43 -14.76
C GLU A 590 20.59 23.88 -15.72
N ARG A 591 20.95 24.70 -16.71
CA ARG A 591 20.01 25.33 -17.65
C ARG A 591 19.01 24.35 -18.30
N GLU A 592 19.43 23.13 -18.62
CA GLU A 592 18.55 22.09 -19.17
C GLU A 592 17.45 21.64 -18.19
N ILE A 593 17.74 21.59 -16.89
CA ILE A 593 16.77 21.26 -15.84
C ILE A 593 15.78 22.41 -15.67
N VAL A 594 16.27 23.65 -15.55
CA VAL A 594 15.40 24.84 -15.42
C VAL A 594 14.47 24.99 -16.63
N GLN A 595 14.98 24.77 -17.84
CA GLN A 595 14.16 24.83 -19.05
C GLN A 595 13.12 23.70 -19.10
N LEU A 596 13.51 22.46 -18.86
CA LEU A 596 12.58 21.31 -18.89
C LEU A 596 11.53 21.40 -17.77
N ARG A 597 11.90 21.91 -16.59
CA ARG A 597 10.96 22.25 -15.50
C ARG A 597 9.88 23.22 -16.01
N SER A 598 10.27 24.33 -16.64
CA SER A 598 9.32 25.30 -17.19
C SER A 598 8.42 24.70 -18.27
N GLU A 599 8.98 23.95 -19.23
CA GLU A 599 8.22 23.28 -20.30
C GLU A 599 7.20 22.24 -19.77
N VAL A 600 7.48 21.63 -18.62
CA VAL A 600 6.58 20.71 -17.92
C VAL A 600 5.53 21.47 -17.11
N GLU A 601 5.92 22.43 -16.27
CA GLU A 601 4.99 23.17 -15.40
C GLU A 601 3.93 23.95 -16.20
N GLU A 602 4.31 24.52 -17.36
CA GLU A 602 3.42 25.22 -18.29
C GLU A 602 2.40 24.26 -18.93
N TRP A 603 2.88 23.19 -19.57
CA TRP A 603 2.01 22.21 -20.25
C TRP A 603 1.07 21.49 -19.27
N VAL A 604 1.62 20.98 -18.17
CA VAL A 604 0.85 20.23 -17.17
C VAL A 604 -0.10 21.15 -16.39
N GLY A 605 0.20 22.44 -16.30
CA GLY A 605 -0.70 23.45 -15.76
C GLY A 605 -2.01 23.61 -16.55
N THR A 606 -2.04 23.27 -17.84
CA THR A 606 -3.26 23.40 -18.68
C THR A 606 -4.35 22.39 -18.32
N PHE A 607 -4.00 21.25 -17.73
CA PHE A 607 -4.96 20.19 -17.36
C PHE A 607 -5.61 20.51 -16.02
N SER A 608 -6.90 20.17 -15.86
CA SER A 608 -7.60 20.38 -14.58
C SER A 608 -7.14 19.41 -13.48
N LEU A 609 -7.50 19.73 -12.23
CA LEU A 609 -7.52 18.79 -11.10
C LEU A 609 -8.98 18.35 -10.82
N PRO A 610 -9.23 17.14 -10.30
CA PRO A 610 -10.61 16.61 -10.10
C PRO A 610 -11.49 17.31 -9.05
N TRP A 611 -11.02 18.42 -8.49
CA TRP A 611 -11.68 19.29 -7.51
C TRP A 611 -11.59 20.78 -7.87
N GLU A 612 -11.03 21.11 -9.05
CA GLU A 612 -11.22 22.44 -9.62
C GLU A 612 -12.65 22.52 -10.16
N ALA A 613 -13.33 23.64 -9.91
CA ALA A 613 -14.68 23.85 -10.43
C ALA A 613 -14.62 23.98 -11.95
N THR A 614 -15.44 23.18 -12.66
CA THR A 614 -15.70 23.38 -14.08
C THR A 614 -16.55 24.64 -14.25
N SER A 615 -15.94 25.69 -14.79
CA SER A 615 -16.58 26.97 -15.18
C SER A 615 -17.56 26.79 -16.34
#